data_AF-A0A147E8E1-F1
#
_entry.id   AF-A0A147E8E1-F1
#
_cell.length_a   1.000
_cell.length_b   1.000
_cell.length_c   1.000
_cell.angle_alpha   90.00
_cell.angle_beta   90.00
_cell.angle_gamma   90.00
#
_symmetry.space_group_name_H-M   'P 1'
#
loop_
_entity.id
_entity.type
_entity.pdbx_description
1 polymer ?
#
loop_
_entity_poly.entity_id
_entity_poly.type
_entity_poly.pdbx_seq_one_letter_code
_entity_poly.pdbx_strand_id
1 'polypeptide(L)'
;MADLARVRVWAEALIAMHLSAPDASGAPPAERWTFAFDHAKKRAGLCNYTDRRITVSRYLAEKFADDEIHQVLLHEVAHALAGPAAAHGP
;
A
#
# COMPACT_ATOMS: atom_id res chain seq x y z
N MET A 1 2.68 -11.21 15.26
CA MET A 1 1.94 -9.95 15.49
C MET A 1 2.84 -8.83 15.05
N ALA A 2 2.48 -8.14 13.98
CA ALA A 2 3.28 -7.04 13.46
C ALA A 2 3.13 -5.79 14.33
N ASP A 3 4.23 -5.09 14.56
CA ASP A 3 4.20 -3.78 15.21
C ASP A 3 3.66 -2.72 14.23
N LEU A 4 2.57 -2.06 14.60
CA LEU A 4 1.89 -1.08 13.75
C LEU A 4 2.76 0.15 13.43
N ALA A 5 3.65 0.54 14.34
CA ALA A 5 4.58 1.64 14.06
C ALA A 5 5.54 1.25 12.93
N ARG A 6 6.12 0.05 13.02
CA ARG A 6 6.96 -0.53 11.98
C ARG A 6 6.23 -0.73 10.65
N VAL A 7 4.99 -1.22 10.67
CA VAL A 7 4.16 -1.37 9.45
C VAL A 7 3.95 -0.03 8.75
N ARG A 8 3.69 1.05 9.49
CA ARG A 8 3.61 2.40 8.90
C ARG A 8 4.93 2.83 8.28
N VAL A 9 6.07 2.61 8.94
CA VAL A 9 7.39 2.95 8.39
C VAL A 9 7.64 2.20 7.07
N TRP A 10 7.33 0.90 7.02
CA TRP A 10 7.45 0.13 5.78
C TRP A 10 6.54 0.64 4.67
N ALA A 11 5.28 0.94 4.99
CA ALA A 11 4.33 1.43 4.00
C ALA A 11 4.78 2.77 3.38
N GLU A 12 5.17 3.73 4.21
CA GLU A 12 5.67 5.03 3.75
C GLU A 12 6.96 4.88 2.92
N ALA A 13 7.86 3.98 3.33
CA ALA A 13 9.08 3.70 2.58
C ALA A 13 8.78 3.09 1.20
N LEU A 14 7.89 2.11 1.11
CA LEU A 14 7.52 1.48 -0.17
C LEU A 14 6.81 2.47 -1.10
N ILE A 15 5.90 3.30 -0.56
CA ILE A 15 5.26 4.38 -1.33
C ILE A 15 6.31 5.37 -1.87
N ALA A 16 7.26 5.79 -1.02
CA ALA A 16 8.32 6.70 -1.43
C ALA A 16 9.21 6.11 -2.53
N MET A 17 9.58 4.83 -2.41
CA MET A 17 10.47 4.14 -3.35
C MET A 17 9.81 3.89 -4.71
N HIS A 18 8.51 3.56 -4.72
CA HIS A 18 7.86 3.02 -5.92
C HIS A 18 6.87 3.99 -6.55
N LEU A 19 6.18 4.83 -5.77
CA LEU A 19 5.03 5.61 -6.23
C LEU A 19 5.30 7.13 -6.29
N SER A 20 6.52 7.56 -5.97
CA SER A 20 6.89 8.99 -5.92
C SER A 20 7.69 9.50 -7.12
N ALA A 21 7.97 8.65 -8.12
CA ALA A 21 8.64 9.07 -9.34
C ALA A 21 7.72 9.96 -10.21
N PRO A 22 8.28 10.95 -10.95
CA PRO A 22 7.52 11.66 -11.98
C PRO A 22 6.99 10.65 -13.01
N ASP A 23 5.82 10.96 -13.58
CA ASP A 23 5.27 10.11 -14.64
C ASP A 23 6.13 10.18 -15.91
N ALA A 24 5.77 9.40 -16.93
CA ALA A 24 6.48 9.36 -18.21
C ALA A 24 6.58 10.72 -18.92
N SER A 25 5.80 11.73 -18.50
CA SER A 25 5.86 13.09 -19.03
C SER A 25 6.90 13.98 -18.32
N GLY A 26 7.53 13.49 -17.25
CA GLY A 26 8.44 14.28 -16.41
C GLY A 26 7.73 15.26 -15.48
N ALA A 27 6.40 15.26 -15.45
CA ALA A 27 5.61 16.05 -14.52
C ALA A 27 5.71 15.47 -13.10
N PRO A 28 5.82 16.32 -12.06
CA PRO A 28 5.67 15.84 -10.69
C PRO A 28 4.28 15.20 -10.54
N PRO A 29 4.14 14.10 -9.78
CA PRO A 29 2.86 13.44 -9.61
C PRO A 29 1.84 14.45 -9.06
N ALA A 30 0.71 14.60 -9.74
CA ALA A 30 -0.34 15.55 -9.38
C ALA A 30 -0.82 15.37 -7.92
N GLU A 31 -0.79 14.13 -7.41
CA GLU A 31 -1.09 13.77 -6.03
C GLU A 31 -0.25 12.57 -5.60
N ARG A 32 0.35 12.65 -4.40
CA ARG A 32 1.14 11.57 -3.80
C ARG A 32 0.22 10.51 -3.20
N TRP A 33 0.59 9.24 -3.36
CA TRP A 33 -0.04 8.15 -2.63
C TRP A 33 0.19 8.30 -1.12
N THR A 34 -0.78 7.87 -0.31
CA THR A 34 -0.72 7.96 1.17
C THR A 34 -1.00 6.62 1.83
N PHE A 35 -0.56 6.46 3.09
CA PHE A 35 -0.86 5.28 3.89
C PHE A 35 -1.74 5.56 5.12
N ALA A 36 -2.69 4.66 5.39
CA ALA A 36 -3.45 4.64 6.64
C ALA A 36 -3.80 3.23 7.11
N PHE A 37 -4.10 3.08 8.40
CA PHE A 37 -4.78 1.88 8.87
C PHE A 37 -6.30 2.02 8.74
N ASP A 38 -6.98 0.91 8.49
CA ASP A 38 -8.43 0.82 8.56
C ASP A 38 -8.91 -0.28 9.54
N HIS A 39 -10.23 -0.45 9.64
CA HIS A 39 -10.87 -1.40 10.54
C HIS A 39 -11.49 -2.62 9.82
N ALA A 40 -11.05 -2.94 8.61
CA ALA A 40 -11.56 -4.10 7.89
C ALA A 40 -11.26 -5.41 8.62
N LYS A 41 -12.21 -6.34 8.66
CA LYS A 41 -12.03 -7.64 9.34
C LYS A 41 -11.87 -8.83 8.40
N LYS A 42 -12.06 -8.61 7.09
CA LYS A 42 -12.07 -9.67 6.06
C LYS A 42 -11.04 -9.46 4.94
N ARG A 43 -10.45 -8.27 4.82
CA ARG A 43 -9.39 -7.95 3.85
C ARG A 43 -8.19 -7.39 4.59
N ALA A 44 -6.99 -7.86 4.23
CA ALA A 44 -5.75 -7.46 4.90
C ALA A 44 -5.23 -6.10 4.40
N GLY A 45 -5.36 -5.84 3.10
CA GLY A 45 -4.98 -4.59 2.44
C GLY A 45 -6.11 -4.00 1.58
N LEU A 46 -5.88 -2.79 1.07
CA LEU A 46 -6.65 -2.17 -0.01
C LEU A 46 -5.84 -1.07 -0.71
N CYS A 47 -5.76 -1.14 -2.03
CA CYS A 47 -5.34 -0.06 -2.92
C CYS A 47 -6.56 0.74 -3.40
N ASN A 48 -6.74 1.95 -2.85
CA ASN A 48 -7.81 2.87 -3.27
C ASN A 48 -7.28 3.90 -4.28
N TYR A 49 -7.66 3.74 -5.54
CA TYR A 49 -7.27 4.64 -6.64
C TYR A 49 -7.96 6.01 -6.61
N THR A 50 -9.16 6.09 -6.04
CA THR A 50 -9.93 7.34 -5.94
C THR A 50 -9.25 8.32 -4.99
N ASP A 51 -8.85 7.85 -3.81
CA ASP A 51 -8.19 8.67 -2.79
C ASP A 51 -6.65 8.56 -2.83
N ARG A 52 -6.10 7.80 -3.79
CA ARG A 52 -4.67 7.42 -3.88
C ARG A 52 -4.13 7.00 -2.51
N ARG A 53 -4.80 6.04 -1.89
CA ARG A 53 -4.50 5.58 -0.53
C ARG A 53 -4.32 4.08 -0.47
N ILE A 54 -3.22 3.65 0.12
CA ILE A 54 -3.01 2.27 0.54
C ILE A 54 -3.45 2.14 1.99
N THR A 55 -4.27 1.14 2.29
CA THR A 55 -4.61 0.81 3.67
C THR A 55 -4.29 -0.62 4.03
N VAL A 56 -3.97 -0.82 5.31
CA VAL A 56 -3.86 -2.14 5.94
C VAL A 56 -4.87 -2.22 7.08
N SER A 57 -5.52 -3.37 7.23
CA SER A 57 -6.38 -3.63 8.37
C SER A 57 -5.56 -3.64 9.67
N ARG A 58 -5.87 -2.72 10.59
CA ARG A 58 -5.28 -2.72 11.93
C ARG A 58 -5.52 -4.05 12.64
N TYR A 59 -6.76 -4.55 12.55
CA TYR A 59 -7.20 -5.77 13.24
C TYR A 59 -6.44 -7.02 12.78
N LEU A 60 -6.14 -7.11 11.48
CA LEU A 60 -5.40 -8.24 10.92
C LEU A 60 -3.89 -8.06 11.08
N ALA A 61 -3.37 -6.83 10.96
CA ALA A 61 -1.95 -6.53 11.21
C ALA A 61 -1.50 -6.88 12.63
N GLU A 62 -2.36 -6.61 13.62
CA GLU A 62 -2.10 -7.01 15.01
C GLU A 62 -2.03 -8.54 15.17
N LYS A 63 -2.57 -9.35 14.25
CA LYS A 63 -2.60 -10.81 14.37
C LYS A 63 -1.53 -11.52 13.55
N PHE A 64 -1.23 -11.00 12.37
CA PHE A 64 -0.31 -11.62 11.42
C PHE A 64 1.16 -11.39 11.79
N ALA A 65 2.04 -12.20 11.23
CA ALA A 65 3.48 -12.00 11.32
C ALA A 65 3.94 -10.83 10.44
N ASP A 66 5.15 -10.35 10.69
CA ASP A 66 5.70 -9.19 10.00
C ASP A 66 5.87 -9.41 8.50
N ASP A 67 6.33 -10.60 8.12
CA ASP A 67 6.51 -11.03 6.74
C ASP A 67 5.18 -11.11 6.00
N GLU A 68 4.13 -11.63 6.64
CA GLU A 68 2.77 -11.64 6.08
C GLU A 68 2.27 -10.22 5.80
N ILE A 69 2.46 -9.28 6.74
CA ILE A 69 2.05 -7.88 6.53
C ILE A 69 2.93 -7.16 5.51
N HIS A 70 4.21 -7.48 5.46
CA HIS A 70 5.09 -6.95 4.43
C HIS A 70 4.66 -7.40 3.03
N GLN A 71 4.23 -8.65 2.87
CA GLN A 71 3.67 -9.15 1.60
C GLN A 71 2.35 -8.44 1.24
N VAL A 72 1.48 -8.18 2.22
CA VAL A 72 0.25 -7.38 1.98
C VAL A 72 0.60 -5.97 1.48
N LEU A 73 1.57 -5.30 2.12
CA LEU A 73 1.99 -3.96 1.67
C LEU A 73 2.55 -4.00 0.24
N LEU A 74 3.43 -4.95 -0.07
CA LEU A 74 3.98 -5.12 -1.41
C LEU A 74 2.88 -5.37 -2.46
N HIS A 75 1.87 -6.16 -2.11
CA HIS A 75 0.72 -6.44 -2.97
C HIS A 75 -0.05 -5.17 -3.33
N GLU A 76 -0.41 -4.37 -2.33
CA GLU A 76 -1.17 -3.14 -2.58
C GLU A 76 -0.34 -2.08 -3.33
N VAL A 77 0.98 -2.00 -3.07
CA VAL A 77 1.89 -1.12 -3.82
C VAL A 77 2.03 -1.59 -5.27
N ALA A 78 2.09 -2.91 -5.52
CA ALA A 78 2.14 -3.46 -6.87
C ALA A 78 0.86 -3.13 -7.65
N HIS A 79 -0.30 -3.15 -6.99
CA HIS A 79 -1.55 -2.66 -7.58
C HIS A 79 -1.45 -1.18 -7.97
N ALA A 80 -1.03 -0.33 -7.04
CA ALA A 80 -0.86 1.10 -7.30
C ALA A 80 0.11 1.39 -8.47
N LEU A 81 1.16 0.59 -8.61
CA LEU A 81 2.12 0.64 -9.72
C LEU A 81 1.53 0.18 -11.06
N ALA A 82 0.85 -0.98 -11.07
CA ALA A 82 0.35 -1.60 -12.29
C ALA A 82 -0.91 -0.89 -12.84
N GLY A 83 -1.65 -0.21 -11.98
CA GLY A 83 -2.87 0.50 -12.31
C GLY A 83 -4.14 -0.36 -12.26
N PRO A 84 -5.32 0.28 -12.22
CA PRO A 84 -6.58 -0.38 -11.89
C PRO A 84 -7.04 -1.41 -12.94
N ALA A 85 -6.57 -1.33 -14.17
CA ALA A 85 -6.93 -2.26 -15.24
C ALA A 85 -6.13 -3.58 -15.20
N ALA A 86 -4.99 -3.62 -14.50
CA ALA A 86 -4.06 -4.74 -14.56
C ALA A 86 -4.49 -5.97 -13.72
N ALA A 87 -5.27 -5.76 -12.66
CA ALA A 87 -5.60 -6.81 -11.67
C ALA A 87 -4.34 -7.55 -11.15
N HIS A 88 -4.21 -8.86 -11.39
CA HIS A 88 -3.07 -9.70 -11.02
C HIS A 88 -2.36 -10.30 -12.25
N GLY A 89 -2.09 -9.47 -13.27
CA GLY A 89 -1.49 -9.90 -14.54
C GLY A 89 -0.15 -10.66 -14.42
N PRO A 90 0.28 -11.33 -15.51
CA PRO A 90 1.47 -12.19 -15.56
C PRO A 90 2.82 -11.45 -15.59
#